data_AF-A0A7Z0S942-F1
#
_entry.id   AF-A0A7Z0S942-F1
#
_cell.length_a   1.000
_cell.length_b   1.000
_cell.length_c   1.000
_cell.angle_alpha   90.00
_cell.angle_beta   90.00
_cell.angle_gamma   90.00
#
_symmetry.space_group_name_H-M   'P 1'
#
loop_
_entity.id
_entity.type
_entity.pdbx_description
1 polymer ?
#
loop_
_entity_poly.entity_id
_entity_poly.type
_entity_poly.pdbx_seq_one_letter_code
_entity_poly.pdbx_strand_id
1 'polypeptide(L)' 'MRIDGLTTPAHTAHMDDDTRHNLMDEAERLAIQAFGNTAELEHIEAVFERLALHWSWGLPAAGAVTVH' A
#
# COMPACT_ATOMS: atom_id res chain seq x y z
N MET A 1 4.71 36.82 4.10
CA MET A 1 5.22 35.44 4.08
C MET A 1 4.09 34.58 3.51
N ARG A 2 4.10 34.32 2.20
CA ARG A 2 3.10 33.48 1.53
C ARG A 2 3.63 32.06 1.59
N ILE A 3 2.83 31.15 2.13
CA ILE A 3 3.14 29.72 2.13
C ILE A 3 2.69 29.22 0.76
N ASP A 4 3.65 29.09 -0.14
CA ASP A 4 3.46 28.45 -1.44
C ASP A 4 2.82 27.08 -1.27
N GLY A 5 1.85 26.78 -2.13
CA GLY A 5 1.01 25.61 -2.07
C GLY A 5 1.80 24.33 -1.91
N LEU A 6 1.64 23.70 -0.74
CA LEU A 6 1.74 22.26 -0.61
C LEU A 6 0.51 21.69 -1.34
N THR A 7 0.58 21.62 -2.66
CA THR A 7 -0.23 20.70 -3.43
C THR A 7 0.11 19.31 -2.91
N THR A 8 -0.73 18.80 -2.01
CA THR A 8 -0.77 17.39 -1.63
C THR A 8 -0.77 16.58 -2.93
N PRO A 9 0.25 15.76 -3.22
CA PRO A 9 0.25 15.00 -4.45
C PRO A 9 -0.92 14.01 -4.40
N ALA A 10 -1.94 14.31 -5.21
CA ALA A 10 -2.99 13.43 -5.72
C ALA A 10 -3.64 12.46 -4.71
N HIS A 11 -4.47 12.99 -3.80
CA HIS A 11 -5.43 12.17 -3.04
C HIS A 11 -6.60 11.60 -3.90
N THR A 12 -6.43 11.61 -5.23
CA THR A 12 -7.45 11.31 -6.24
C THR A 12 -6.89 10.58 -7.46
N ALA A 13 -5.67 10.04 -7.38
CA ALA A 13 -5.15 9.23 -8.48
C ALA A 13 -6.03 7.97 -8.60
N HIS A 14 -6.74 7.84 -9.73
CA HIS A 14 -7.44 6.59 -10.04
C HIS A 14 -6.39 5.48 -10.12
N MET A 15 -6.48 4.51 -9.22
CA MET A 15 -5.65 3.31 -9.29
C MET A 15 -6.06 2.53 -10.54
N ASP A 16 -5.16 2.44 -11.52
CA ASP A 16 -5.37 1.59 -12.69
C ASP A 16 -5.25 0.11 -12.32
N ASP A 17 -5.78 -0.75 -13.19
CA ASP A 17 -5.87 -2.18 -12.90
C ASP A 17 -4.48 -2.84 -12.81
N ASP A 18 -3.51 -2.32 -13.58
CA ASP A 18 -2.11 -2.75 -13.54
C ASP A 18 -1.47 -2.41 -12.20
N THR A 19 -1.68 -1.20 -11.67
CA THR A 19 -1.22 -0.78 -10.35
C THR A 19 -1.86 -1.61 -9.26
N ARG A 20 -3.18 -1.86 -9.37
CA ARG A 20 -3.89 -2.73 -8.43
C ARG A 20 -3.31 -4.14 -8.41
N HIS A 21 -3.02 -4.72 -9.58
CA HIS A 21 -2.40 -6.03 -9.70
C HIS A 21 -0.99 -6.06 -9.07
N ASN A 22 -0.15 -5.07 -9.39
CA ASN A 22 1.19 -4.94 -8.82
C ASN A 22 1.17 -4.79 -7.29
N LEU A 23 0.20 -4.03 -6.74
CA LEU A 23 0.04 -3.89 -5.29
C LEU A 23 -0.47 -5.18 -4.64
N MET A 24 -1.28 -5.97 -5.34
CA MET A 24 -1.74 -7.27 -4.85
C MET A 24 -0.61 -8.30 -4.79
N ASP A 25 0.22 -8.38 -5.84
CA ASP A 25 1.41 -9.25 -5.87
C ASP A 25 2.39 -8.88 -4.74
N GLU A 26 2.59 -7.58 -4.52
CA GLU A 26 3.43 -7.09 -3.44
C GLU A 26 2.81 -7.37 -2.06
N ALA A 27 1.48 -7.27 -1.92
CA ALA A 27 0.78 -7.61 -0.69
C ALA A 27 0.94 -9.10 -0.34
N GLU A 28 0.82 -9.99 -1.32
CA GLU A 28 1.03 -11.43 -1.13
C GLU A 28 2.47 -11.72 -0.68
N ARG A 29 3.45 -11.15 -1.40
CA ARG A 29 4.87 -11.31 -1.05
C ARG A 29 5.16 -10.87 0.38
N LEU A 30 4.62 -9.73 0.78
CA LEU A 30 4.79 -9.13 2.09
C LEU A 30 4.06 -9.91 3.19
N ALA A 31 2.85 -10.41 2.93
CA ALA A 31 2.10 -11.25 3.86
C ALA A 31 2.82 -12.59 4.10
N ILE A 32 3.33 -13.24 3.05
CA ILE A 32 4.14 -14.46 3.17
C ILE A 32 5.44 -14.18 3.95
N GLN A 33 6.09 -13.04 3.71
CA GLN A 33 7.30 -12.66 4.43
C GLN A 33 7.04 -12.45 5.94
N ALA A 34 5.87 -11.90 6.29
CA ALA A 34 5.52 -11.56 7.67
C ALA A 34 4.94 -12.75 8.46
N PHE A 35 4.01 -13.49 7.85
CA PHE A 35 3.24 -14.56 8.49
C PHE A 35 3.68 -15.96 8.06
N GLY A 36 4.60 -16.09 7.09
CA GLY A 36 5.08 -17.38 6.60
C GLY A 36 3.96 -18.22 5.95
N ASN A 37 4.02 -19.53 6.11
CA ASN A 37 3.01 -20.46 5.57
C ASN A 37 1.62 -20.34 6.22
N THR A 38 1.46 -19.50 7.25
CA THR A 38 0.16 -19.20 7.85
C THR A 38 -0.42 -17.88 7.33
N ALA A 39 0.18 -17.29 6.29
CA ALA A 39 -0.45 -16.21 5.55
C ALA A 39 -1.79 -16.73 5.00
N GLU A 40 -2.86 -16.04 5.36
CA GLU A 40 -4.22 -16.34 4.93
C GLU A 40 -4.67 -15.18 4.03
N LEU A 41 -5.76 -15.37 3.31
CA LEU A 41 -6.30 -14.34 2.42
C LEU A 41 -6.52 -13.01 3.17
N GLU A 42 -7.02 -13.06 4.41
CA GLU A 42 -7.24 -11.88 5.26
C GLU A 42 -5.93 -11.11 5.54
N HIS A 43 -4.80 -11.81 5.69
CA HIS A 43 -3.49 -11.19 5.88
C HIS A 43 -3.04 -10.46 4.61
N ILE A 44 -3.29 -11.03 3.44
CA ILE A 44 -2.96 -10.43 2.14
C ILE A 44 -3.84 -9.20 1.89
N GLU A 45 -5.15 -9.30 2.15
CA GLU A 45 -6.10 -8.19 2.01
C GLU A 45 -5.73 -7.01 2.91
N ALA A 46 -5.42 -7.27 4.19
CA ALA A 46 -5.00 -6.22 5.13
C ALA A 46 -3.71 -5.49 4.68
N VAL A 47 -2.73 -6.23 4.14
CA VAL A 47 -1.50 -5.63 3.59
C VAL A 47 -1.81 -4.83 2.32
N PHE A 48 -2.66 -5.36 1.45
CA PHE A 48 -3.09 -4.68 0.23
C PHE A 48 -3.80 -3.36 0.52
N GLU A 49 -4.76 -3.33 1.44
CA GLU A 49 -5.46 -2.09 1.83
C GLU A 49 -4.47 -1.03 2.32
N ARG A 50 -3.46 -1.46 3.08
CA ARG A 50 -2.44 -0.54 3.60
C ARG A 50 -1.47 -0.05 2.53
N LEU A 51 -1.09 -0.91 1.59
CA LEU A 51 -0.32 -0.54 0.40
C LEU A 51 -1.09 0.43 -0.50
N ALA A 52 -2.39 0.18 -0.74
CA ALA A 52 -3.25 1.07 -1.50
C ALA A 52 -3.38 2.45 -0.84
N LEU A 53 -3.53 2.47 0.49
CA LEU A 53 -3.52 3.72 1.26
C LEU A 53 -2.17 4.44 1.11
N HIS A 54 -1.05 3.74 1.29
CA HIS A 54 0.29 4.31 1.13
C HIS A 54 0.48 4.89 -0.28
N TRP A 55 0.10 4.14 -1.32
CA TRP A 55 0.17 4.58 -2.71
C TRP A 55 -0.63 5.88 -2.92
N SER A 56 -1.85 5.95 -2.40
CA SER A 56 -2.69 7.16 -2.52
C SER A 56 -2.17 8.38 -1.77
N TRP A 57 -1.16 8.20 -0.90
CA TRP A 57 -0.49 9.26 -0.14
C TRP A 57 0.96 9.48 -0.61
N GLY A 58 1.41 8.74 -1.62
CA GLY A 58 2.81 8.77 -2.10
C GLY A 58 3.82 8.23 -1.08
N LEU A 59 3.39 7.38 -0.15
CA LEU A 59 4.23 6.77 0.88
C LEU A 59 4.89 5.48 0.37
N PRO A 60 6.10 5.12 0.86
CA PRO A 60 6.79 3.92 0.44
C PRO A 60 6.09 2.64 0.93
N ALA A 61 6.16 1.58 0.12
CA ALA A 61 5.58 0.27 0.42
C ALA A 61 6.17 -0.42 1.66
N ALA A 62 7.43 -0.11 2.02
CA ALA A 62 8.12 -0.70 3.16
C ALA A 62 7.43 -0.47 4.52
N GLY A 63 6.56 0.54 4.63
CA GLY A 63 5.78 0.81 5.84
C GLY A 63 4.42 0.11 5.90
N ALA A 64 4.04 -0.66 4.87
CA ALA A 64 2.71 -1.29 4.82
C ALA A 64 2.59 -2.49 5.76
N VAL A 65 3.69 -3.21 6.01
CA VAL A 65 3.78 -4.26 7.03
C VAL A 65 4.39 -3.68 8.29
N THR A 66 3.58 -3.03 9.11
CA THR A 66 3.96 -2.76 10.50
C THR A 66 3.51 -3.96 11.32
N VAL A 67 4.44 -4.84 11.68
CA VAL A 67 4.19 -5.91 12.66
C VAL A 67 3.66 -5.26 13.93
N HIS A 68 2.41 -5.56 14.29
CA HIS A 68 1.83 -5.19 15.58
C HIS A 68 1.75 -6.41 16.49
#